data_AF-A0A392Q0L0-F1
#
_entry.id   AF-A0A392Q0L0-F1
#
_cell.length_a   1.000
_cell.length_b   1.000
_cell.length_c   1.000
_cell.angle_alpha   90.00
_cell.angle_beta   90.00
_cell.angle_gamma   90.00
#
_symmetry.space_group_name_H-M   'P 1'
#
loop_
_entity.id
_entity.type
_entity.pdbx_description
1 polymer ?
#
loop_
_entity_poly.entity_id
_entity_poly.type
_entity_poly.pdbx_seq_one_letter_code
_entity_poly.pdbx_strand_id
1 'polypeptide(L)'
;MERFMPSYDERAELAPRDVVARSIDDQLKKRDEKYVFLDISHKPKNEILSHFPNIASMCLQYGLDITRNPIPVVPAAHYMCGGVHAGLQGETNVKGLYVAGEVACTGLHGANRLASNSLLEAL
;
A
#
# COMPACT_ATOMS: atom_id res chain seq x y z
N MET A 1 20.69 9.69 6.39
CA MET A 1 19.31 9.28 6.04
C MET A 1 18.54 10.53 5.70
N GLU A 2 18.03 10.66 4.48
CA GLU A 2 17.41 11.89 4.00
C GLU A 2 15.96 11.60 3.59
N ARG A 3 15.04 12.48 3.99
CA ARG A 3 13.63 12.42 3.60
C ARG A 3 13.51 12.85 2.13
N PHE A 4 13.23 11.90 1.25
CA PHE A 4 13.27 12.15 -0.21
C PHE A 4 11.92 12.52 -0.82
N MET A 5 10.79 12.12 -0.24
CA MET A 5 9.46 12.33 -0.83
C MET A 5 9.14 13.78 -1.23
N PRO A 6 9.53 14.82 -0.46
CA PRO A 6 9.32 16.21 -0.86
C PRO A 6 9.98 16.62 -2.19
N SER A 7 10.98 15.87 -2.67
CA SER A 7 11.62 16.11 -3.98
C SER A 7 10.83 15.54 -5.17
N TYR A 8 9.83 14.68 -4.91
CA TYR A 8 9.01 14.02 -5.94
C TYR A 8 7.60 14.60 -6.02
N ASP A 9 6.99 14.92 -4.88
CA ASP A 9 5.61 15.39 -4.80
C ASP A 9 5.44 16.31 -3.58
N GLU A 10 4.71 17.41 -3.76
CA GLU A 10 4.45 18.39 -2.69
C GLU A 10 3.68 17.80 -1.51
N ARG A 11 2.89 16.74 -1.73
CA ARG A 11 2.14 16.01 -0.69
C ARG A 11 3.03 15.05 0.10
N ALA A 12 4.28 14.87 -0.33
CA ALA A 12 5.27 13.99 0.27
C ALA A 12 4.71 12.57 0.54
N GLU A 13 4.83 12.04 1.75
CA GLU A 13 4.38 10.68 2.13
C GLU A 13 2.85 10.49 2.03
N LEU A 14 2.07 11.57 1.84
CA LEU A 14 0.62 11.54 1.64
C LEU A 14 0.20 11.59 0.16
N ALA A 15 1.15 11.54 -0.79
CA ALA A 15 0.84 11.40 -2.20
C ALA A 15 0.13 10.06 -2.51
N PRO A 16 -0.56 9.93 -3.66
CA PRO A 16 -1.16 8.67 -4.10
C PRO A 16 -0.16 7.51 -4.12
N ARG A 17 -0.65 6.30 -3.82
CA ARG A 17 0.19 5.11 -3.63
C ARG A 17 1.12 4.80 -4.81
N ASP A 18 0.64 5.03 -6.02
CA ASP A 18 1.41 4.80 -7.25
C ASP A 18 2.55 5.82 -7.41
N VAL A 19 2.34 7.06 -6.99
CA VAL A 19 3.40 8.08 -6.92
C VAL A 19 4.45 7.67 -5.88
N VAL A 20 4.02 7.36 -4.65
CA VAL A 20 4.95 6.96 -3.57
C VAL A 20 5.75 5.71 -3.97
N ALA A 21 5.10 4.68 -4.53
CA ALA A 21 5.76 3.45 -4.94
C ALA A 21 6.79 3.70 -6.06
N ARG A 22 6.47 4.53 -7.06
CA ARG A 22 7.42 4.92 -8.12
C ARG A 22 8.60 5.73 -7.58
N SER A 23 8.36 6.65 -6.64
CA SER A 23 9.42 7.43 -6.00
C SER A 23 10.38 6.55 -5.20
N ILE A 24 9.86 5.55 -4.49
CA ILE A 24 10.69 4.56 -3.78
C ILE A 24 11.51 3.75 -4.78
N ASP A 25 10.89 3.19 -5.82
CA ASP A 25 11.58 2.39 -6.84
C ASP A 25 12.70 3.18 -7.54
N ASP A 26 12.45 4.45 -7.88
CA ASP A 26 13.46 5.34 -8.45
C ASP A 26 14.62 5.61 -7.49
N GLN A 27 14.36 5.82 -6.19
CA GLN A 27 15.41 5.98 -5.18
C GLN A 27 16.28 4.73 -5.03
N LEU A 28 15.65 3.55 -4.95
CA LEU A 28 16.37 2.27 -4.85
C LEU A 28 17.30 2.06 -6.04
N LYS A 29 16.82 2.35 -7.26
CA LYS A 29 17.61 2.24 -8.51
C LYS A 29 18.75 3.25 -8.57
N LYS A 30 18.52 4.50 -8.15
CA LYS A 30 19.54 5.56 -8.17
C LYS A 30 20.66 5.31 -7.17
N ARG A 31 20.36 4.71 -6.02
CA ARG A 31 21.29 4.52 -4.91
C ARG A 31 21.87 3.11 -4.82
N ASP A 32 21.39 2.18 -5.65
CA ASP A 32 21.70 0.75 -5.58
C ASP A 32 21.42 0.17 -4.16
N GLU A 33 20.31 0.62 -3.57
CA GLU A 33 19.86 0.22 -2.24
C GLU A 33 18.80 -0.88 -2.33
N LYS A 34 18.78 -1.78 -1.33
CA LYS A 34 17.81 -2.89 -1.29
C LYS A 34 16.44 -2.50 -0.74
N TYR A 35 16.39 -1.44 0.06
CA TYR A 35 15.18 -0.95 0.72
C TYR A 35 15.35 0.52 1.07
N VAL A 36 14.22 1.21 1.21
CA VAL A 36 14.15 2.51 1.88
C VAL A 36 13.66 2.29 3.31
N PHE A 37 13.47 3.36 4.04
CA PHE A 37 13.00 3.28 5.41
C PHE A 37 11.73 4.08 5.63
N LEU A 38 10.85 3.52 6.46
CA LEU A 38 9.67 4.19 7.02
C LEU A 38 9.95 4.52 8.48
N ASP A 39 9.83 5.80 8.85
CA ASP A 39 10.16 6.27 10.20
C ASP A 39 9.00 7.03 10.87
N ILE A 40 8.57 6.51 12.01
CA ILE A 40 7.58 7.14 12.89
C ILE A 40 8.12 7.40 14.30
N SER A 41 9.41 7.17 14.53
CA SER A 41 10.06 7.26 15.85
C SER A 41 10.05 8.69 16.44
N HIS A 42 9.81 9.69 15.60
CA HIS A 42 9.60 11.09 16.02
C HIS A 42 8.28 11.30 16.77
N LYS A 43 7.34 10.35 16.74
CA LYS A 43 6.07 10.42 17.49
C LYS A 43 6.21 9.85 18.91
N PRO A 44 5.38 10.28 19.87
CA PRO A 44 5.35 9.71 21.21
C PRO A 44 5.09 8.20 21.18
N LYS A 45 5.90 7.43 21.91
CA LYS A 45 5.79 5.97 22.02
C LYS A 45 4.36 5.50 22.31
N ASN A 46 3.66 6.17 23.24
CA ASN A 46 2.31 5.79 23.62
C ASN A 46 1.30 5.99 22.47
N GLU A 47 1.46 7.03 21.65
CA GLU A 47 0.61 7.26 20.47
C GLU A 47 0.84 6.15 19.44
N ILE A 48 2.11 5.81 19.16
CA ILE A 48 2.46 4.75 18.22
C ILE A 48 1.86 3.40 18.65
N LEU A 49 2.05 3.02 19.92
CA LEU A 49 1.54 1.75 20.44
C LEU A 49 0.02 1.70 20.53
N SER A 50 -0.65 2.84 20.74
CA SER A 50 -2.11 2.92 20.74
C SER A 50 -2.71 2.81 19.34
N HIS A 51 -2.10 3.44 18.33
CA HIS A 51 -2.62 3.43 16.95
C HIS A 51 -2.23 2.17 16.17
N PHE A 52 -1.04 1.61 16.42
CA PHE A 52 -0.49 0.50 15.64
C PHE A 52 -0.05 -0.70 16.52
N PRO A 53 -0.89 -1.21 17.44
CA PRO A 53 -0.50 -2.26 18.38
C PRO A 53 -0.05 -3.55 17.67
N ASN A 54 -0.77 -3.94 16.61
CA ASN A 54 -0.46 -5.16 15.85
C ASN A 54 0.87 -5.05 15.09
N ILE A 55 1.13 -3.91 14.45
CA ILE A 55 2.38 -3.67 13.72
C ILE A 55 3.56 -3.62 14.71
N ALA A 56 3.41 -2.91 15.83
CA ALA A 56 4.45 -2.85 16.86
C ALA A 56 4.81 -4.24 17.40
N SER A 57 3.79 -5.05 17.74
CA SER A 57 4.00 -6.42 18.22
C SER A 57 4.69 -7.30 17.17
N MET A 58 4.25 -7.23 15.91
CA MET A 58 4.83 -8.02 14.83
C MET A 58 6.28 -7.62 14.55
N CYS A 59 6.58 -6.33 14.41
CA CYS A 59 7.94 -5.84 14.19
C CYS A 59 8.87 -6.22 15.35
N LEU A 60 8.39 -6.15 16.60
CA LEU A 60 9.18 -6.50 17.78
C LEU A 60 9.58 -7.99 17.79
N GLN A 61 8.75 -8.90 17.27
CA GLN A 61 9.10 -10.31 17.11
C GLN A 61 10.31 -10.53 16.18
N TYR A 62 10.53 -9.61 15.24
CA TYR A 62 11.70 -9.59 14.35
C TYR A 62 12.82 -8.67 14.85
N GLY A 63 12.77 -8.22 16.11
CA GLY A 63 13.79 -7.36 16.71
C GLY A 63 13.73 -5.88 16.29
N LEU A 64 12.62 -5.44 15.69
CA LEU A 64 12.42 -4.06 15.22
C LEU A 64 11.49 -3.29 16.17
N ASP A 65 12.07 -2.37 16.96
CA ASP A 65 11.28 -1.41 17.76
C ASP A 65 10.93 -0.17 16.94
N ILE A 66 9.69 -0.14 16.42
CA ILE A 66 9.15 0.94 15.57
C ILE A 66 9.01 2.28 16.31
N THR A 67 9.12 2.27 17.64
CA THR A 67 9.02 3.48 18.48
C THR A 67 10.36 4.19 18.60
N ARG A 68 11.44 3.56 18.13
CA ARG A 68 12.82 4.05 18.25
C ARG A 68 13.60 4.01 16.96
N ASN A 69 13.30 3.04 16.09
CA ASN A 69 14.08 2.77 14.90
C ASN A 69 13.22 2.84 13.64
N PRO A 70 13.78 3.33 12.53
CA PRO A 70 13.13 3.24 11.22
C PRO A 70 13.02 1.79 10.75
N ILE A 71 11.98 1.49 9.97
CA ILE A 71 11.66 0.15 9.47
C ILE A 71 12.08 0.04 7.99
N PRO A 72 12.84 -0.98 7.58
CA PRO A 72 13.16 -1.18 6.17
C PRO A 72 11.91 -1.61 5.38
N VAL A 73 11.64 -0.96 4.25
CA VAL A 73 10.47 -1.21 3.39
C VAL A 73 10.82 -1.17 1.91
N VAL A 74 10.05 -1.92 1.11
CA VAL A 74 10.11 -1.94 -0.35
C VAL A 74 8.69 -1.95 -0.95
N PRO A 75 8.49 -1.47 -2.18
CA PRO A 75 7.22 -1.66 -2.88
C PRO A 75 6.99 -3.15 -3.15
N ALA A 76 5.75 -3.60 -3.00
CA ALA A 76 5.35 -4.96 -3.31
C ALA A 76 4.00 -4.97 -4.05
N ALA A 77 3.84 -5.93 -4.96
CA ALA A 77 2.55 -6.21 -5.58
C ALA A 77 1.52 -6.54 -4.49
N HIS A 78 0.32 -5.97 -4.58
CA HIS A 78 -0.64 -6.01 -3.48
C HIS A 78 -2.10 -6.19 -3.88
N TYR A 79 -2.51 -5.71 -5.07
CA TYR A 79 -3.90 -5.77 -5.49
C TYR A 79 -4.02 -5.79 -7.01
N MET A 80 -4.97 -6.57 -7.52
CA MET A 80 -5.32 -6.60 -8.95
C MET A 80 -6.53 -5.69 -9.20
N CYS A 81 -6.33 -4.54 -9.84
CA CYS A 81 -7.46 -3.67 -10.24
C CYS A 81 -8.23 -4.21 -11.46
N GLY A 82 -7.56 -5.06 -12.25
CA GLY A 82 -8.19 -5.78 -13.36
C GLY A 82 -8.70 -7.14 -12.91
N GLY A 83 -9.17 -7.94 -13.87
CA GLY A 83 -9.79 -9.22 -13.58
C GLY A 83 -10.72 -9.65 -14.70
N VAL A 84 -11.63 -10.55 -14.40
CA VAL A 84 -12.68 -10.97 -15.33
C VAL A 84 -13.68 -9.83 -15.50
N HIS A 85 -13.92 -9.39 -16.74
CA HIS A 85 -14.90 -8.34 -17.01
C HIS A 85 -16.28 -8.78 -16.51
N ALA A 86 -16.87 -7.93 -15.68
CA ALA A 86 -18.11 -8.22 -14.99
C ALA A 86 -19.12 -7.10 -15.23
N GLY A 87 -20.35 -7.46 -15.56
CA GLY A 87 -21.47 -6.52 -15.60
C GLY A 87 -21.89 -6.06 -14.20
N LEU A 88 -22.96 -5.26 -14.13
CA LEU A 88 -23.45 -4.69 -12.86
C LEU A 88 -23.96 -5.74 -11.88
N GLN A 89 -24.28 -6.96 -12.33
CA GLN A 89 -24.72 -8.07 -11.49
C GLN A 89 -23.62 -9.12 -11.32
N GLY A 90 -22.37 -8.80 -11.67
CA GLY A 90 -21.23 -9.73 -11.60
C GLY A 90 -21.21 -10.75 -12.74
N GLU A 91 -22.10 -10.64 -13.73
CA GLU A 91 -22.19 -11.57 -14.84
C GLU A 91 -21.00 -11.45 -15.79
N THR A 92 -20.48 -12.59 -16.24
CA THR A 92 -19.40 -12.67 -17.24
C THR A 92 -19.96 -12.82 -18.66
N ASN A 93 -19.09 -12.89 -19.66
CA ASN A 93 -19.48 -13.25 -21.03
C ASN A 93 -19.84 -14.74 -21.20
N VAL A 94 -19.65 -15.57 -20.17
CA VAL A 94 -20.04 -16.98 -20.14
C VAL A 94 -21.36 -17.12 -19.38
N LYS A 95 -22.39 -17.62 -20.06
CA LYS A 95 -23.74 -17.78 -19.48
C LYS A 95 -23.69 -18.67 -18.23
N GLY A 96 -24.20 -18.13 -17.11
CA GLY A 96 -24.26 -18.84 -15.83
C GLY A 96 -22.99 -18.73 -14.98
N LEU A 97 -21.96 -18.04 -15.45
CA LEU A 97 -20.73 -17.76 -14.70
C LEU A 97 -20.72 -16.31 -14.21
N TYR A 98 -20.48 -16.14 -12.90
CA TYR A 98 -20.45 -14.87 -12.19
C TYR A 98 -19.14 -14.69 -11.44
N VAL A 99 -18.73 -13.44 -11.23
CA VAL A 99 -17.52 -13.04 -10.51
C VAL A 99 -17.81 -11.82 -9.63
N ALA A 100 -17.11 -11.72 -8.50
CA ALA A 100 -17.23 -10.61 -7.54
C ALA A 100 -15.93 -10.41 -6.77
N GLY A 101 -15.72 -9.22 -6.20
CA GLY A 101 -14.50 -8.85 -5.46
C GLY A 101 -13.27 -8.70 -6.37
N GLU A 102 -12.07 -8.92 -5.82
CA GLU A 102 -10.78 -8.66 -6.51
C GLU A 102 -10.56 -9.44 -7.81
N VAL A 103 -11.27 -10.55 -8.03
CA VAL A 103 -11.19 -11.30 -9.29
C VAL A 103 -11.98 -10.63 -10.42
N ALA A 104 -12.88 -9.70 -10.11
CA ALA A 104 -13.74 -9.02 -11.05
C ALA A 104 -13.14 -7.69 -11.53
N CYS A 105 -13.41 -7.35 -12.78
CA CYS A 105 -13.15 -6.03 -13.36
C CYS A 105 -14.52 -5.36 -13.62
N THR A 106 -15.01 -4.68 -12.59
CA THR A 106 -16.30 -3.95 -12.61
C THR A 106 -16.18 -2.54 -13.22
N GLY A 107 -14.95 -2.05 -13.37
CA GLY A 107 -14.65 -0.67 -13.74
C GLY A 107 -14.52 0.30 -12.55
N LEU A 108 -14.87 -0.12 -11.33
CA LEU A 108 -14.84 0.72 -10.13
C LEU A 108 -13.46 1.32 -9.84
N HIS A 109 -12.40 0.50 -9.96
CA HIS A 109 -11.03 0.93 -9.62
C HIS A 109 -10.31 1.67 -10.74
N GLY A 110 -10.83 1.65 -11.97
CA GLY A 110 -10.17 2.23 -13.14
C GLY A 110 -8.69 1.84 -13.24
N ALA A 111 -7.81 2.84 -13.29
CA ALA A 111 -6.35 2.64 -13.39
C ALA A 111 -5.63 2.54 -12.03
N ASN A 112 -6.28 2.87 -10.91
CA ASN A 112 -5.67 2.81 -9.59
C ASN A 112 -6.73 2.70 -8.48
N ARG A 113 -6.61 1.68 -7.64
CA ARG A 113 -7.51 1.50 -6.50
C ARG A 113 -7.25 2.56 -5.42
N LEU A 114 -8.30 3.25 -5.00
CA LEU A 114 -8.31 4.03 -3.76
C LEU A 114 -8.35 3.13 -2.52
N ALA A 115 -7.56 3.47 -1.50
CA ALA A 115 -7.49 2.69 -0.27
C ALA A 115 -8.88 2.46 0.35
N SER A 116 -9.09 1.28 0.91
CA SER A 116 -10.35 0.82 1.53
C SER A 116 -11.51 0.48 0.58
N ASN A 117 -11.41 0.73 -0.73
CA ASN A 117 -12.51 0.42 -1.65
C ASN A 117 -12.63 -1.07 -2.04
N SER A 118 -11.60 -1.91 -1.84
CA SER A 118 -11.69 -3.33 -2.24
C SER A 118 -12.65 -4.14 -1.38
N LEU A 119 -12.79 -3.80 -0.10
CA LEU A 119 -13.73 -4.51 0.77
C LEU A 119 -15.17 -4.16 0.36
N LEU A 120 -15.41 -2.89 0.02
CA LEU A 120 -16.72 -2.43 -0.48
C LEU A 120 -17.11 -3.07 -1.81
N GLU A 121 -16.15 -3.37 -2.69
CA GLU A 121 -16.45 -4.11 -3.94
C GLU A 121 -16.79 -5.59 -3.69
N ALA A 122 -16.32 -6.16 -2.59
CA ALA A 122 -16.51 -7.57 -2.25
C ALA A 122 -17.75 -7.83 -1.37
N LEU A 123 -18.44 -6.79 -0.92
CA LEU A 123 -19.66 -6.84 -0.08
C LEU A 123 -20.92 -6.69 -0.93
#